data_AF-A0A956H4R5-F1
#
_entry.id   AF-A0A956H4R5-F1
#
_cell.length_a   1.000
_cell.length_b   1.000
_cell.length_c   1.000
_cell.angle_alpha   90.00
_cell.angle_beta   90.00
_cell.angle_gamma   90.00
#
_symmetry.space_group_name_H-M   'P 1'
#
loop_
_entity.id
_entity.type
_entity.pdbx_description
1 polymer ?
#
loop_
_entity_poly.entity_id
_entity_poly.type
_entity_poly.pdbx_seq_one_letter_code
_entity_poly.pdbx_strand_id
1 'polypeptide(L)'
;MSLPFDLAPGDVISYSAGSTQTGPEGFRKLRSRPGLFQAALARWPDLAQALAGRPPLVINAYPASIGIAGAGISVDTYLSPRVLSRALQLAAAAELPAVLCGQPLFVADALLAHLAADRPLPRTMLIMVGGYPLPATLEAMLTELLAPRLDTLHFLQGYGVAEVDAGCMMGRERDGDGQLIYYARPDVDVELDGEQVLLSLRDGEGKRVVDRWATGDSGRRSGEGWVLWNPRRCHPVVDAAFASWSADDWTRRTGYLHRDGETLWLQLRQGRSPRTPQELDHWDFGRIHGFSWLDKPVWK
;
A
#
# COMPACT_ATOMS: atom_id res chain seq x y z
N MET A 1 8.51 -1.90 -31.68
CA MET A 1 8.83 -1.52 -30.28
C MET A 1 9.13 -2.80 -29.52
N SER A 2 10.29 -2.90 -28.89
CA SER A 2 10.66 -4.04 -28.03
C SER A 2 10.15 -3.81 -26.61
N LEU A 3 9.66 -4.85 -25.95
CA LEU A 3 9.33 -4.78 -24.52
C LEU A 3 10.60 -4.49 -23.70
N PRO A 4 10.48 -3.87 -22.52
CA PRO A 4 11.64 -3.56 -21.66
C PRO A 4 12.26 -4.81 -21.00
N PHE A 5 11.75 -6.01 -21.28
CA PHE A 5 12.24 -7.28 -20.74
C PHE A 5 11.91 -8.44 -21.69
N ASP A 6 12.74 -9.49 -21.64
CA ASP A 6 12.51 -10.74 -22.36
C ASP A 6 11.46 -11.61 -21.66
N LEU A 7 10.56 -12.19 -22.44
CA LEU A 7 9.51 -13.11 -22.00
C LEU A 7 9.83 -14.55 -22.41
N ALA A 8 9.67 -15.49 -21.48
CA ALA A 8 9.84 -16.93 -21.67
C ALA A 8 8.62 -17.70 -21.10
N PRO A 9 8.35 -18.93 -21.59
CA PRO A 9 7.31 -19.79 -21.02
C PRO A 9 7.50 -19.99 -19.51
N GLY A 10 6.42 -19.77 -18.74
CA GLY A 10 6.43 -19.87 -17.27
C GLY A 10 6.69 -18.55 -16.54
N ASP A 11 7.04 -17.48 -17.26
CA ASP A 11 7.13 -16.15 -16.66
C ASP A 11 5.77 -15.66 -16.17
N VAL A 12 5.78 -15.01 -15.00
CA VAL A 12 4.62 -14.27 -14.49
C VAL A 12 4.91 -12.78 -14.65
N ILE A 13 4.03 -12.07 -15.34
CA ILE A 13 4.06 -10.61 -15.43
C ILE A 13 2.95 -9.99 -14.59
N SER A 14 3.22 -8.81 -14.06
CA SER A 14 2.23 -8.01 -13.36
C SER A 14 2.29 -6.59 -13.87
N TYR A 15 1.13 -5.97 -14.04
CA TYR A 15 1.05 -4.54 -14.25
C TYR A 15 1.41 -3.81 -12.94
N SER A 16 2.21 -2.76 -13.01
CA SER A 16 2.49 -1.94 -11.83
C SER A 16 1.42 -0.86 -11.70
N ALA A 17 0.58 -0.96 -10.67
CA ALA A 17 -0.37 0.09 -10.34
C ALA A 17 0.28 1.45 -10.00
N GLY A 18 1.62 1.51 -9.93
CA GLY A 18 2.37 2.75 -9.75
C GLY A 18 2.80 3.44 -11.02
N SER A 19 2.59 2.84 -12.19
CA SER A 19 2.83 3.50 -13.45
C SER A 19 1.62 4.35 -13.83
N THR A 20 1.87 5.57 -14.30
CA THR A 20 0.87 6.35 -15.04
C THR A 20 0.79 5.91 -16.51
N GLN A 21 1.66 5.00 -16.97
CA GLN A 21 1.57 4.40 -18.30
C GLN A 21 0.49 3.35 -18.31
N THR A 22 -0.54 3.57 -19.13
CA THR A 22 -1.66 2.66 -19.38
C THR A 22 -1.41 1.64 -20.49
N GLY A 23 -0.25 1.73 -21.16
CA GLY A 23 0.14 0.84 -22.24
C GLY A 23 0.87 -0.43 -21.77
N PRO A 24 1.20 -1.34 -22.72
CA PRO A 24 1.89 -2.60 -22.43
C PRO A 24 3.26 -2.44 -21.75
N GLU A 25 3.85 -1.26 -21.83
CA GLU A 25 5.10 -0.89 -21.15
C GLU A 25 4.98 -0.79 -19.63
N GLY A 26 3.76 -0.70 -19.07
CA GLY A 26 3.52 -0.70 -17.63
C GLY A 26 3.61 -2.08 -16.95
N PHE A 27 3.73 -3.15 -17.75
CA PHE A 27 3.99 -4.49 -17.22
C PHE A 27 5.43 -4.63 -16.73
N ARG A 28 5.62 -5.48 -15.71
CA ARG A 28 6.93 -5.94 -15.26
C ARG A 28 6.93 -7.46 -15.13
N LYS A 29 8.07 -8.07 -15.41
CA LYS A 29 8.32 -9.48 -15.08
C LYS A 29 8.52 -9.61 -13.58
N LEU A 30 7.73 -10.48 -12.93
CA LEU A 30 7.91 -10.80 -11.52
C LEU A 30 9.21 -11.59 -11.38
N ARG A 31 10.11 -11.07 -10.56
CA ARG A 31 11.34 -11.76 -10.21
C ARG A 31 11.04 -12.59 -8.95
N SER A 32 11.50 -13.84 -8.92
CA SER A 32 11.45 -14.66 -7.70
C SER A 32 12.45 -14.10 -6.68
N ARG A 33 12.09 -13.02 -5.99
CA ARG A 33 12.95 -12.43 -4.96
C ARG A 33 12.15 -12.26 -3.67
N PRO A 34 12.18 -13.28 -2.78
CA PRO A 34 11.61 -13.18 -1.45
C PRO A 34 12.55 -12.34 -0.58
N GLY A 35 12.50 -11.02 -0.76
CA GLY A 35 13.38 -10.09 -0.03
C GLY A 35 12.62 -9.15 0.88
N LEU A 36 11.49 -8.59 0.41
CA LEU A 36 10.86 -7.46 1.10
C LEU A 36 10.28 -7.85 2.47
N PHE A 37 9.49 -8.92 2.50
CA PHE A 37 8.87 -9.37 3.75
C PHE A 37 9.93 -9.89 4.72
N GLN A 38 10.89 -10.66 4.23
CA GLN A 38 12.02 -11.17 5.02
C GLN A 38 12.87 -10.02 5.58
N ALA A 39 13.15 -8.98 4.79
CA ALA A 39 13.84 -7.79 5.24
C ALA A 39 13.05 -7.04 6.33
N ALA A 40 11.72 -6.95 6.19
CA ALA A 40 10.86 -6.39 7.22
C ALA A 40 10.92 -7.21 8.53
N LEU A 41 10.81 -8.54 8.45
CA LEU A 41 10.91 -9.43 9.62
C LEU A 41 12.30 -9.34 10.29
N ALA A 42 13.37 -9.19 9.52
CA ALA A 42 14.73 -9.03 10.05
C ALA A 42 14.92 -7.67 10.74
N ARG A 43 14.28 -6.60 10.23
CA ARG A 43 14.37 -5.25 10.80
C ARG A 43 13.50 -5.08 12.03
N TRP A 44 12.31 -5.68 12.04
CA TRP A 44 11.33 -5.55 13.12
C TRP A 44 11.01 -6.95 13.68
N PRO A 45 11.77 -7.42 14.68
CA PRO A 45 11.63 -8.77 15.23
C PRO A 45 10.25 -9.07 15.83
N ASP A 46 9.54 -8.04 16.29
CA ASP A 46 8.18 -8.17 16.81
C ASP A 46 7.18 -8.62 15.74
N LEU A 47 7.43 -8.32 14.45
CA LEU A 47 6.63 -8.87 13.35
C LEU A 47 6.80 -10.38 13.22
N ALA A 48 8.04 -10.88 13.36
CA ALA A 48 8.32 -12.30 13.31
C ALA A 48 7.71 -13.02 14.53
N GLN A 49 7.76 -12.37 15.69
CA GLN A 49 7.11 -12.83 16.92
C GLN A 49 5.59 -12.89 16.77
N ALA A 50 4.97 -11.89 16.14
CA ALA A 50 3.52 -11.86 15.90
C ALA A 50 3.03 -13.05 15.06
N LEU A 51 3.84 -13.48 14.09
CA LEU A 51 3.54 -14.67 13.28
C LEU A 51 3.77 -15.98 14.04
N ALA A 52 4.55 -15.97 15.12
CA ALA A 52 4.84 -17.12 15.98
C ALA A 52 5.31 -18.38 15.20
N GLY A 53 6.05 -18.20 14.10
CA GLY A 53 6.51 -19.30 13.24
C GLY A 53 5.39 -20.03 12.48
N ARG A 54 4.16 -19.53 12.52
CA ARG A 54 3.01 -20.09 11.81
C ARG A 54 2.95 -19.55 10.38
N PRO A 55 2.56 -20.37 9.39
CA PRO A 55 2.37 -19.89 8.03
C PRO A 55 1.20 -18.91 7.99
N PRO A 56 1.40 -17.63 7.57
CA PRO A 56 0.29 -16.70 7.46
C PRO A 56 -0.58 -16.99 6.23
N LEU A 57 -1.84 -16.57 6.28
CA LEU A 57 -2.65 -16.37 5.09
C LEU A 57 -2.31 -14.99 4.50
N VAL A 58 -1.63 -14.98 3.36
CA VAL A 58 -1.26 -13.76 2.64
C VAL A 58 -2.39 -13.39 1.69
N ILE A 59 -3.16 -12.37 2.08
CA ILE A 59 -4.34 -11.90 1.36
C ILE A 59 -3.90 -10.76 0.44
N ASN A 60 -3.73 -11.04 -0.85
CA ASN A 60 -3.38 -10.04 -1.84
C ASN A 60 -4.63 -9.31 -2.34
N ALA A 61 -4.79 -8.08 -1.91
CA ALA A 61 -5.76 -7.11 -2.39
C ALA A 61 -5.09 -5.86 -2.94
N TYR A 62 -3.96 -6.06 -3.62
CA TYR A 62 -3.23 -5.04 -4.34
C TYR A 62 -3.49 -5.19 -5.84
N PRO A 63 -3.61 -4.08 -6.61
CA PRO A 63 -3.80 -4.10 -8.07
C PRO A 63 -2.60 -4.68 -8.85
N ALA A 64 -1.51 -5.00 -8.18
CA ALA A 64 -0.34 -5.65 -8.76
C ALA A 64 0.01 -6.89 -7.92
N SER A 65 0.64 -7.88 -8.55
CA SER A 65 1.31 -8.91 -7.78
C SER A 65 2.45 -8.30 -6.97
N ILE A 66 2.42 -8.58 -5.68
CA ILE A 66 3.45 -8.27 -4.69
C ILE A 66 4.55 -9.35 -4.63
N GLY A 67 4.54 -10.30 -5.58
CA GLY A 67 5.43 -11.45 -5.61
C GLY A 67 4.83 -12.71 -4.97
N ILE A 68 5.62 -13.77 -4.96
CA ILE A 68 5.24 -15.06 -4.37
C ILE A 68 5.59 -15.02 -2.88
N ALA A 69 4.58 -15.09 -2.02
CA ALA A 69 4.79 -15.22 -0.59
C ALA A 69 5.23 -16.65 -0.24
N GLY A 70 6.51 -16.98 -0.46
CA GLY A 70 7.04 -18.32 -0.23
C GLY A 70 6.96 -18.83 1.21
N ALA A 71 6.61 -17.96 2.17
CA ALA A 71 6.48 -18.28 3.59
C ALA A 71 5.03 -18.54 4.06
N GLY A 72 4.03 -18.42 3.19
CA GLY A 72 2.61 -18.50 3.59
C GLY A 72 1.67 -19.03 2.51
N ILE A 73 0.38 -19.05 2.83
CA ILE A 73 -0.70 -19.46 1.94
C ILE A 73 -1.21 -18.20 1.22
N SER A 74 -1.08 -18.14 -0.11
CA SER A 74 -1.49 -16.96 -0.87
C SER A 74 -2.97 -17.03 -1.27
N VAL A 75 -3.71 -15.94 -1.06
CA VAL A 75 -5.06 -15.73 -1.59
C VAL A 75 -5.07 -14.46 -2.41
N ASP A 76 -5.33 -14.59 -3.71
CA ASP A 76 -5.63 -13.43 -4.54
C ASP A 76 -7.10 -13.07 -4.39
N THR A 77 -7.36 -11.80 -4.09
CA THR A 77 -8.72 -11.30 -3.91
C THR A 77 -9.30 -10.70 -5.19
N TYR A 78 -8.48 -10.49 -6.23
CA TYR A 78 -8.86 -9.79 -7.46
C TYR A 78 -9.45 -8.40 -7.17
N LEU A 79 -8.93 -7.72 -6.14
CA LEU A 79 -9.47 -6.47 -5.60
C LEU A 79 -10.97 -6.54 -5.28
N SER A 80 -11.47 -7.69 -4.87
CA SER A 80 -12.84 -7.88 -4.43
C SER A 80 -12.94 -7.77 -2.91
N PRO A 81 -13.65 -6.77 -2.35
CA PRO A 81 -13.91 -6.68 -0.91
C PRO A 81 -14.59 -7.93 -0.36
N ARG A 82 -15.44 -8.58 -1.17
CA ARG A 82 -16.12 -9.84 -0.81
C ARG A 82 -15.13 -11.00 -0.65
N VAL A 83 -14.17 -11.14 -1.57
CA VAL A 83 -13.17 -12.21 -1.49
C VAL A 83 -12.19 -11.94 -0.35
N LEU A 84 -11.73 -10.69 -0.19
CA LEU A 84 -10.94 -10.27 0.97
C LEU A 84 -11.65 -10.63 2.27
N SER A 85 -12.93 -10.27 2.42
CA SER A 85 -13.71 -10.59 3.61
C SER A 85 -13.85 -12.10 3.85
N ARG A 86 -13.92 -12.93 2.80
CA ARG A 86 -13.93 -14.39 2.94
C ARG A 86 -12.57 -14.93 3.37
N ALA A 87 -11.49 -14.36 2.86
CA ALA A 87 -10.13 -14.73 3.25
C ALA A 87 -9.86 -14.38 4.73
N LEU A 88 -10.33 -13.23 5.22
CA LEU A 88 -10.26 -12.88 6.64
C LEU A 88 -11.02 -13.88 7.52
N GLN A 89 -12.24 -14.27 7.11
CA GLN A 89 -13.02 -15.29 7.82
C GLN A 89 -12.32 -16.66 7.80
N LEU A 90 -11.68 -17.02 6.68
CA LEU A 90 -10.89 -18.25 6.59
C LEU A 90 -9.69 -18.21 7.54
N ALA A 91 -8.96 -17.10 7.58
CA ALA A 91 -7.86 -16.92 8.53
C ALA A 91 -8.36 -17.02 9.98
N ALA A 92 -9.50 -16.40 10.31
CA ALA A 92 -10.11 -16.48 11.63
C ALA A 92 -10.51 -17.92 12.00
N ALA A 93 -11.20 -18.62 11.10
CA ALA A 93 -11.68 -19.98 11.34
C ALA A 93 -10.56 -21.02 11.43
N ALA A 94 -9.47 -20.82 10.69
CA ALA A 94 -8.26 -21.65 10.76
C ALA A 94 -7.25 -21.14 11.80
N GLU A 95 -7.63 -20.12 12.57
CA GLU A 95 -6.81 -19.41 13.57
C GLU A 95 -5.49 -18.84 13.02
N LEU A 96 -5.31 -18.73 11.70
CA LEU A 96 -4.07 -18.30 11.06
C LEU A 96 -3.82 -16.79 11.21
N PRO A 97 -2.56 -16.34 11.37
CA PRO A 97 -2.22 -14.95 11.16
C PRO A 97 -2.56 -14.52 9.73
N ALA A 98 -3.04 -13.29 9.55
CA ALA A 98 -3.26 -12.72 8.22
C ALA A 98 -2.22 -11.67 7.88
N VAL A 99 -1.70 -11.72 6.66
CA VAL A 99 -0.94 -10.63 6.06
C VAL A 99 -1.81 -10.04 4.95
N LEU A 100 -2.44 -8.90 5.22
CA LEU A 100 -3.32 -8.21 4.28
C LEU A 100 -2.51 -7.20 3.47
N CYS A 101 -2.36 -7.47 2.18
CA CYS A 101 -1.63 -6.61 1.27
C CYS A 101 -2.60 -5.80 0.41
N GLY A 102 -2.45 -4.48 0.30
CA GLY A 102 -3.38 -3.68 -0.48
C GLY A 102 -3.07 -2.20 -0.58
N GLN A 103 -3.88 -1.46 -1.33
CA GLN A 103 -3.78 0.00 -1.27
C GLN A 103 -4.47 0.50 0.01
N PRO A 104 -3.96 1.55 0.67
CA PRO A 104 -4.49 2.02 1.95
C PRO A 104 -6.01 2.24 1.95
N LEU A 105 -6.54 2.96 0.94
CA LEU A 105 -7.97 3.32 0.92
C LEU A 105 -8.88 2.13 0.62
N PHE A 106 -8.45 1.21 -0.25
CA PHE A 106 -9.18 -0.02 -0.54
C PHE A 106 -9.24 -0.92 0.70
N VAL A 107 -8.09 -1.10 1.38
CA VAL A 107 -8.01 -1.89 2.62
C VAL A 107 -8.96 -1.33 3.67
N ALA A 108 -8.96 -0.01 3.87
CA ALA A 108 -9.87 0.65 4.80
C ALA A 108 -11.35 0.42 4.42
N ASP A 109 -11.72 0.57 3.15
CA ASP A 109 -13.09 0.34 2.67
C ASP A 109 -13.56 -1.09 2.94
N ALA A 110 -12.73 -2.07 2.57
CA ALA A 110 -13.05 -3.48 2.73
C ALA A 110 -13.13 -3.90 4.21
N LEU A 111 -12.23 -3.39 5.07
CA LEU A 111 -12.26 -3.67 6.50
C LEU A 111 -13.48 -3.04 7.19
N LEU A 112 -13.83 -1.79 6.86
CA LEU A 112 -15.03 -1.15 7.38
C LEU A 112 -16.30 -1.92 6.98
N ALA A 113 -16.40 -2.33 5.72
CA ALA A 113 -17.52 -3.14 5.25
C ALA A 113 -17.57 -4.54 5.93
N HIS A 114 -16.40 -5.14 6.17
CA HIS A 114 -16.29 -6.41 6.88
C HIS A 114 -16.80 -6.31 8.33
N LEU A 115 -16.37 -5.25 9.04
CA LEU A 115 -16.76 -4.99 10.41
C LEU A 115 -18.24 -4.60 10.54
N ALA A 116 -18.76 -3.80 9.61
CA ALA A 116 -20.18 -3.44 9.59
C ALA A 116 -21.10 -4.65 9.41
N ALA A 117 -20.59 -5.73 8.80
CA ALA A 117 -21.28 -7.00 8.65
C ALA A 117 -21.06 -7.97 9.83
N ASP A 118 -20.43 -7.51 10.92
CA ASP A 118 -20.11 -8.28 12.13
C ASP A 118 -19.40 -9.62 11.85
N ARG A 119 -18.45 -9.59 10.91
CA ARG A 119 -17.70 -10.78 10.49
C ARG A 119 -16.46 -11.00 11.35
N PRO A 120 -16.07 -12.26 11.59
CA PRO A 120 -14.91 -12.58 12.41
C PRO A 120 -13.59 -12.20 11.72
N LEU A 121 -12.66 -11.69 12.53
CA LEU A 121 -11.29 -11.36 12.15
C LEU A 121 -10.31 -12.39 12.75
N PRO A 122 -9.16 -12.63 12.08
CA PRO A 122 -8.05 -13.37 12.69
C PRO A 122 -7.52 -12.61 13.91
N ARG A 123 -6.91 -13.30 14.88
CA ARG A 123 -6.37 -12.65 16.09
C ARG A 123 -5.11 -11.82 15.82
N THR A 124 -4.32 -12.21 14.82
CA THR A 124 -3.11 -11.50 14.39
C THR A 124 -3.28 -11.00 12.97
N MET A 125 -3.04 -9.70 12.75
CA MET A 125 -3.04 -9.10 11.43
C MET A 125 -1.82 -8.21 11.19
N LEU A 126 -1.17 -8.41 10.05
CA LEU A 126 -0.20 -7.48 9.49
C LEU A 126 -0.80 -6.86 8.24
N ILE A 127 -0.90 -5.53 8.21
CA ILE A 127 -1.42 -4.77 7.07
C ILE A 127 -0.24 -4.19 6.31
N MET A 128 0.04 -4.74 5.13
CA MET A 128 1.09 -4.31 4.23
C MET A 128 0.50 -3.46 3.10
N VAL A 129 0.61 -2.15 3.20
CA VAL A 129 0.05 -1.23 2.23
C VAL A 129 1.10 -0.65 1.29
N GLY A 130 0.68 -0.19 0.12
CA GLY A 130 1.59 0.39 -0.86
C GLY A 130 0.89 1.30 -1.86
N GLY A 131 1.70 1.89 -2.74
CA GLY A 131 1.23 2.67 -3.87
C GLY A 131 1.18 4.17 -3.61
N TYR A 132 0.61 4.58 -2.48
CA TYR A 132 0.67 5.94 -1.95
C TYR A 132 0.79 5.87 -0.43
N PRO A 133 1.31 6.92 0.24
CA PRO A 133 1.49 6.91 1.68
C PRO A 133 0.16 6.69 2.41
N LEU A 134 0.16 5.80 3.41
CA LEU A 134 -0.94 5.65 4.37
C LEU A 134 -1.04 6.93 5.22
N PRO A 135 -2.17 7.66 5.17
CA PRO A 135 -2.37 8.81 6.04
C PRO A 135 -2.32 8.41 7.52
N ALA A 136 -1.62 9.19 8.34
CA ALA A 136 -1.44 8.87 9.76
C ALA A 136 -2.79 8.80 10.52
N THR A 137 -3.73 9.68 10.17
CA THR A 137 -5.08 9.69 10.75
C THR A 137 -5.90 8.46 10.36
N LEU A 138 -5.69 7.92 9.15
CA LEU A 138 -6.32 6.67 8.72
C LEU A 138 -5.75 5.47 9.47
N GLU A 139 -4.42 5.42 9.62
CA GLU A 139 -3.72 4.39 10.40
C GLU A 139 -4.20 4.38 11.86
N ALA A 140 -4.29 5.56 12.49
CA ALA A 140 -4.80 5.71 13.85
C ALA A 140 -6.25 5.22 13.99
N MET A 141 -7.13 5.64 13.08
CA MET A 141 -8.53 5.18 13.07
C MET A 141 -8.63 3.66 12.93
N LEU A 142 -7.93 3.06 11.98
CA LEU A 142 -7.97 1.61 11.78
C LEU A 142 -7.41 0.87 12.99
N THR A 143 -6.35 1.39 13.61
CA THR A 143 -5.76 0.82 14.82
C THR A 143 -6.78 0.78 15.95
N GLU A 144 -7.42 1.90 16.26
CA GLU A 144 -8.44 2.00 17.30
C GLU A 144 -9.63 1.09 17.02
N LEU A 145 -10.11 1.08 15.77
CA LEU A 145 -11.27 0.29 15.36
C LEU A 145 -11.04 -1.23 15.46
N LEU A 146 -9.82 -1.68 15.18
CA LEU A 146 -9.45 -3.09 15.13
C LEU A 146 -8.93 -3.62 16.47
N ALA A 147 -8.33 -2.78 17.32
CA ALA A 147 -7.73 -3.18 18.60
C ALA A 147 -8.62 -4.05 19.50
N PRO A 148 -9.95 -3.83 19.62
CA PRO A 148 -10.81 -4.69 20.45
C PRO A 148 -11.00 -6.12 19.93
N ARG A 149 -10.58 -6.40 18.69
CA ARG A 149 -10.85 -7.67 17.98
C ARG A 149 -9.57 -8.46 17.66
N LEU A 150 -8.42 -7.81 17.77
CA LEU A 150 -7.11 -8.36 17.43
C LEU A 150 -6.23 -8.38 18.67
N ASP A 151 -5.48 -9.46 18.84
CA ASP A 151 -4.43 -9.53 19.86
C ASP A 151 -3.18 -8.77 19.37
N THR A 152 -2.94 -8.81 18.06
CA THR A 152 -1.78 -8.16 17.43
C THR A 152 -2.15 -7.51 16.10
N LEU A 153 -1.76 -6.25 15.93
CA LEU A 153 -1.93 -5.48 14.70
C LEU A 153 -0.65 -4.72 14.37
N HIS A 154 -0.16 -4.86 13.14
CA HIS A 154 0.96 -4.07 12.63
C HIS A 154 0.64 -3.47 11.27
N PHE A 155 1.07 -2.22 11.04
CA PHE A 155 1.05 -1.58 9.74
C PHE A 155 2.46 -1.52 9.17
N LEU A 156 2.55 -1.75 7.87
CA LEU A 156 3.76 -1.65 7.09
C LEU A 156 3.44 -0.99 5.76
N GLN A 157 4.28 -0.07 5.32
CA GLN A 157 4.13 0.63 4.06
C GLN A 157 5.29 0.29 3.13
N GLY A 158 4.99 -0.35 2.00
CA GLY A 158 5.93 -0.59 0.93
C GLY A 158 6.12 0.65 0.06
N TYR A 159 7.36 0.87 -0.36
CA TYR A 159 7.73 1.84 -1.38
C TYR A 159 8.53 1.14 -2.49
N GLY A 160 8.24 1.46 -3.75
CA GLY A 160 8.99 0.98 -4.90
C GLY A 160 8.51 1.61 -6.20
N VAL A 161 9.34 1.51 -7.23
CA VAL A 161 9.06 1.98 -8.60
C VAL A 161 9.18 0.81 -9.56
N ALA A 162 8.36 0.79 -10.61
CA ALA A 162 8.19 -0.37 -11.48
C ALA A 162 9.50 -0.78 -12.17
N GLU A 163 10.32 0.22 -12.48
CA GLU A 163 11.56 0.16 -13.25
C GLU A 163 12.72 -0.38 -12.42
N VAL A 164 12.60 -0.38 -11.09
CA VAL A 164 13.59 -0.94 -10.16
C VAL A 164 13.07 -2.28 -9.65
N ASP A 165 12.07 -2.24 -8.76
CA ASP A 165 11.40 -3.42 -8.24
C ASP A 165 10.11 -3.05 -7.47
N ALA A 166 9.24 -4.05 -7.28
CA ALA A 166 8.19 -3.96 -6.26
C ALA A 166 8.81 -3.89 -4.87
N GLY A 167 8.43 -2.90 -4.06
CA GLY A 167 8.85 -2.82 -2.68
C GLY A 167 10.37 -2.84 -2.53
N CYS A 168 11.01 -1.75 -2.93
CA CYS A 168 12.42 -1.49 -2.71
C CYS A 168 12.71 -1.17 -1.23
N MET A 169 11.72 -0.61 -0.53
CA MET A 169 11.84 -0.19 0.86
C MET A 169 10.56 -0.47 1.64
N MET A 170 10.67 -0.53 2.96
CA MET A 170 9.56 -0.64 3.90
C MET A 170 9.62 0.44 4.96
N GLY A 171 8.48 1.03 5.28
CA GLY A 171 8.31 1.91 6.42
C GLY A 171 7.31 1.38 7.42
N ARG A 172 7.50 1.77 8.67
CA ARG A 172 6.62 1.47 9.81
C ARG A 172 6.63 2.63 10.79
N GLU A 173 7.83 3.11 11.08
CA GLU A 173 8.08 4.17 12.05
C GLU A 173 7.93 5.54 11.39
N ARG A 174 7.55 6.54 12.20
CA ARG A 174 7.46 7.93 11.78
C ARG A 174 8.52 8.76 12.50
N ASP A 175 8.99 9.82 11.86
CA ASP A 175 9.92 10.77 12.48
C ASP A 175 9.19 11.78 13.39
N GLY A 176 9.93 12.77 13.91
CA GLY A 176 9.38 13.80 14.80
C GLY A 176 8.29 14.66 14.17
N ASP A 177 8.21 14.72 12.84
CA ASP A 177 7.19 15.45 12.08
C ASP A 177 6.02 14.53 11.66
N GLY A 178 6.01 13.28 12.13
CA GLY A 178 4.99 12.29 11.78
C GLY A 178 5.16 11.69 10.37
N GLN A 179 6.30 11.94 9.70
CA GLN A 179 6.55 11.43 8.36
C GLN A 179 7.12 10.01 8.42
N LEU A 180 6.64 9.13 7.55
CA LEU A 180 7.04 7.74 7.54
C LEU A 180 8.52 7.58 7.12
N ILE A 181 9.28 6.81 7.87
CA ILE A 181 10.68 6.47 7.62
C ILE A 181 10.74 5.13 6.89
N TYR A 182 11.33 5.13 5.71
CA TYR A 182 11.54 3.97 4.87
C TYR A 182 12.96 3.43 5.00
N TYR A 183 13.08 2.11 5.11
CA TYR A 183 14.33 1.38 5.15
C TYR A 183 14.46 0.49 3.92
N ALA A 184 15.61 0.59 3.26
CA ALA A 184 15.89 -0.19 2.06
C ALA A 184 16.07 -1.67 2.37
N ARG A 185 15.68 -2.53 1.42
CA ARG A 185 16.10 -3.94 1.44
C ARG A 185 17.62 -4.03 1.27
N PRO A 186 18.26 -5.12 1.71
CA PRO A 186 19.72 -5.28 1.59
C PRO A 186 20.27 -5.22 0.15
N ASP A 187 19.45 -5.54 -0.86
CA ASP A 187 19.83 -5.53 -2.27
C ASP A 187 19.56 -4.18 -2.97
N VAL A 188 19.04 -3.19 -2.24
CA VAL A 188 18.69 -1.86 -2.76
C VAL A 188 19.60 -0.80 -2.15
N ASP A 189 20.20 0.03 -3.01
CA ASP A 189 20.87 1.25 -2.56
C ASP A 189 19.97 2.46 -2.82
N VAL A 190 19.99 3.40 -1.88
CA VAL A 190 19.29 4.67 -1.98
C VAL A 190 20.32 5.78 -1.97
N GLU A 191 20.28 6.61 -2.99
CA GLU A 191 21.14 7.80 -3.15
C GLU A 191 20.26 9.03 -3.34
N LEU A 192 20.79 10.21 -3.03
CA LEU A 192 20.13 11.49 -3.32
C LEU A 192 20.98 12.29 -4.31
N ASP A 193 20.33 12.85 -5.32
CA ASP A 193 20.87 13.92 -6.16
C ASP A 193 20.08 15.20 -5.89
N GLY A 194 20.60 16.05 -4.99
CA GLY A 194 19.80 17.07 -4.32
C GLY A 194 18.72 16.42 -3.45
N GLU A 195 17.44 16.68 -3.75
CA GLU A 195 16.31 16.00 -3.12
C GLU A 195 15.83 14.78 -3.92
N GLN A 196 16.28 14.60 -5.18
CA GLN A 196 15.79 13.52 -6.04
C GLN A 196 16.29 12.16 -5.51
N VAL A 197 15.34 11.27 -5.25
CA VAL A 197 15.64 9.90 -4.81
C VAL A 197 16.07 9.07 -6.01
N LEU A 198 17.28 8.50 -5.92
CA LEU A 198 17.83 7.56 -6.88
C LEU A 198 17.89 6.17 -6.25
N LEU A 199 17.48 5.15 -7.00
CA LEU A 199 17.53 3.76 -6.56
C LEU A 199 18.44 2.91 -7.45
N SER A 200 19.24 2.08 -6.81
CA SER A 200 20.00 1.02 -7.49
C SER A 200 19.60 -0.34 -6.94
N LEU A 201 19.64 -1.37 -7.78
CA LEU A 201 19.29 -2.74 -7.43
C LEU A 201 20.43 -3.69 -7.77
N ARG A 202 20.79 -4.55 -6.80
CA ARG A 202 21.70 -5.68 -6.99
C ARG A 202 20.94 -6.98 -7.25
N ASP A 203 21.57 -7.95 -7.92
CA ASP A 203 21.11 -9.33 -7.96
C ASP A 203 21.63 -10.18 -6.80
N GLY A 204 21.32 -11.48 -6.82
CA GLY A 204 21.74 -12.43 -5.78
C GLY A 204 23.25 -12.66 -5.72
N GLU A 205 23.99 -12.29 -6.77
CA GLU A 205 25.46 -12.33 -6.82
C GLU A 205 26.08 -10.99 -6.39
N GLY A 206 25.24 -10.01 -6.05
CA GLY A 206 25.66 -8.66 -5.67
C GLY A 206 25.94 -7.73 -6.85
N LYS A 207 25.76 -8.18 -8.10
CA LYS A 207 25.98 -7.35 -9.30
C LYS A 207 24.85 -6.35 -9.45
N ARG A 208 25.20 -5.10 -9.76
CA ARG A 208 24.21 -4.04 -10.02
C ARG A 208 23.49 -4.30 -11.35
N VAL A 209 22.18 -4.49 -11.28
CA VAL A 209 21.28 -4.75 -12.42
C VAL A 209 20.40 -3.56 -12.77
N VAL A 210 20.21 -2.63 -11.84
CA VAL A 210 19.65 -1.30 -12.09
C VAL A 210 20.57 -0.30 -11.42
N ASP A 211 20.97 0.75 -12.14
CA ASP A 211 21.91 1.74 -11.64
C ASP A 211 21.27 3.13 -11.61
N ARG A 212 21.26 3.75 -10.43
CA ARG A 212 20.88 5.14 -10.17
C ARG A 212 19.60 5.59 -10.90
N TRP A 213 18.55 4.79 -10.80
CA TRP A 213 17.27 5.12 -11.42
C TRP A 213 16.60 6.30 -10.70
N ALA A 214 16.31 7.37 -11.42
CA ALA A 214 15.58 8.53 -10.90
C ALA A 214 14.09 8.19 -10.73
N THR A 215 13.64 8.13 -9.47
CA THR A 215 12.26 7.71 -9.13
C THR A 215 11.20 8.77 -9.47
N GLY A 216 11.61 10.04 -9.59
CA GLY A 216 10.71 11.19 -9.67
C GLY A 216 10.07 11.58 -8.32
N ASP A 217 10.46 10.91 -7.24
CA ASP A 217 10.11 11.28 -5.86
C ASP A 217 11.27 12.07 -5.23
N SER A 218 10.93 12.94 -4.28
CA SER A 218 11.89 13.65 -3.43
C SER A 218 12.09 12.92 -2.12
N GLY A 219 13.24 13.12 -1.47
CA GLY A 219 13.56 12.47 -0.22
C GLY A 219 14.63 13.17 0.60
N ARG A 220 14.68 12.82 1.88
CA ARG A 220 15.72 13.24 2.82
C ARG A 220 16.07 12.09 3.75
N ARG A 221 17.29 12.12 4.29
CA ARG A 221 17.71 11.13 5.28
C ARG A 221 17.04 11.41 6.63
N SER A 222 16.64 10.35 7.34
CA SER A 222 16.12 10.40 8.70
C SER A 222 16.67 9.21 9.49
N GLY A 223 17.70 9.47 10.31
CA GLY A 223 18.47 8.42 10.97
C GLY A 223 19.10 7.44 9.97
N GLU A 224 18.79 6.16 10.13
CA GLU A 224 19.23 5.08 9.24
C GLU A 224 18.36 4.94 7.99
N GLY A 225 17.21 5.60 7.93
CA GLY A 225 16.24 5.49 6.84
C GLY A 225 16.04 6.79 6.06
N TRP A 226 14.94 6.83 5.32
CA TRP A 226 14.61 7.88 4.37
C TRP A 226 13.17 8.32 4.53
N VAL A 227 12.92 9.62 4.55
CA VAL A 227 11.58 10.18 4.38
C VAL A 227 11.42 10.56 2.91
N LEU A 228 10.28 10.19 2.32
CA LEU A 228 10.00 10.40 0.90
C LEU A 228 8.70 11.17 0.69
N TRP A 229 8.66 12.00 -0.34
CA TRP A 229 7.45 12.72 -0.76
C TRP A 229 7.42 12.94 -2.27
N ASN A 230 6.23 13.20 -2.81
CA ASN A 230 6.09 13.55 -4.22
C ASN A 230 5.12 14.73 -4.39
N PRO A 231 5.63 15.95 -4.61
CA PRO A 231 4.80 17.15 -4.71
C PRO A 231 3.90 17.16 -5.96
N ARG A 232 4.17 16.29 -6.94
CA ARG A 232 3.36 16.16 -8.17
C ARG A 232 2.22 15.16 -8.03
N ARG A 233 2.20 14.34 -6.97
CA ARG A 233 1.19 13.29 -6.75
C ARG A 233 0.22 13.61 -5.62
N CYS A 234 0.69 14.31 -4.59
CA CYS A 234 -0.15 14.79 -3.49
C CYS A 234 0.06 16.29 -3.29
N HIS A 235 -0.97 17.07 -3.60
CA HIS A 235 -1.01 18.50 -3.38
C HIS A 235 -1.09 18.78 -1.86
N PRO A 236 -0.38 19.81 -1.32
CA PRO A 236 -0.37 20.11 0.11
C PRO A 236 -1.77 20.28 0.74
N VAL A 237 -2.73 20.81 -0.01
CA VAL A 237 -4.13 20.95 0.43
C VAL A 237 -4.79 19.59 0.72
N VAL A 238 -4.49 18.57 -0.08
CA VAL A 238 -5.02 17.21 0.13
C VAL A 238 -4.34 16.56 1.32
N ASP A 239 -3.03 16.74 1.46
CA ASP A 239 -2.29 16.24 2.63
C ASP A 239 -2.80 16.86 3.94
N ALA A 240 -3.00 18.19 3.95
CA ALA A 240 -3.59 18.91 5.07
C ALA A 240 -5.03 18.44 5.37
N ALA A 241 -5.83 18.17 4.32
CA ALA A 241 -7.16 17.62 4.50
C ALA A 241 -7.12 16.27 5.21
N PHE A 242 -6.28 15.33 4.76
CA PHE A 242 -6.13 14.03 5.43
C PHE A 242 -5.63 14.17 6.87
N ALA A 243 -4.70 15.08 7.13
CA ALA A 243 -4.21 15.35 8.48
C ALA A 243 -5.31 15.90 9.41
N SER A 244 -6.32 16.59 8.86
CA SER A 244 -7.46 17.12 9.63
C SER A 244 -8.61 16.13 9.88
N TRP A 245 -8.63 15.00 9.18
CA TRP A 245 -9.76 14.06 9.25
C TRP A 245 -9.81 13.28 10.56
N SER A 246 -10.99 13.26 11.17
CA SER A 246 -11.31 12.45 12.34
C SER A 246 -11.65 11.00 11.97
N ALA A 247 -11.86 10.15 12.99
CA ALA A 247 -12.36 8.80 12.79
C ALA A 247 -13.75 8.76 12.12
N ASP A 248 -14.63 9.72 12.42
CA ASP A 248 -15.95 9.82 11.77
C ASP A 248 -15.82 10.19 10.28
N ASP A 249 -14.90 11.10 9.94
CA ASP A 249 -14.61 11.44 8.55
C ASP A 249 -14.15 10.20 7.76
N TRP A 250 -13.18 9.44 8.28
CA TRP A 250 -12.67 8.23 7.64
C TRP A 250 -13.70 7.09 7.53
N THR A 251 -14.62 7.00 8.49
CA THR A 251 -15.74 6.05 8.48
C THR A 251 -16.76 6.37 7.39
N ARG A 252 -16.82 7.62 6.95
CA ARG A 252 -17.79 8.11 5.97
C ARG A 252 -17.20 8.31 4.58
N ARG A 253 -15.94 8.70 4.47
CA ARG A 253 -15.26 9.05 3.22
C ARG A 253 -14.29 7.95 2.80
N THR A 254 -14.12 7.76 1.50
CA THR A 254 -13.17 6.74 0.99
C THR A 254 -11.72 7.22 1.03
N GLY A 255 -11.50 8.54 1.02
CA GLY A 255 -10.18 9.16 0.80
C GLY A 255 -9.88 9.45 -0.68
N TYR A 256 -10.77 9.08 -1.61
CA TYR A 256 -10.71 9.61 -2.96
C TYR A 256 -11.25 11.03 -2.97
N LEU A 257 -10.46 11.91 -3.59
CA LEU A 257 -10.65 13.34 -3.58
C LEU A 257 -10.40 13.88 -4.99
N HIS A 258 -11.21 14.85 -5.40
CA HIS A 258 -10.94 15.66 -6.57
C HIS A 258 -10.73 17.11 -6.14
N ARG A 259 -9.65 17.72 -6.60
CA ARG A 259 -9.34 19.12 -6.29
C ARG A 259 -9.67 19.99 -7.49
N ASP A 260 -10.43 21.06 -7.24
CA ASP A 260 -10.68 22.15 -8.19
C ASP A 260 -10.33 23.49 -7.51
N GLY A 261 -9.14 24.01 -7.80
CA GLY A 261 -8.55 25.13 -7.05
C GLY A 261 -8.34 24.76 -5.58
N GLU A 262 -8.89 25.55 -4.67
CA GLU A 262 -8.87 25.25 -3.22
C GLU A 262 -10.03 24.35 -2.77
N THR A 263 -10.96 24.03 -3.67
CA THR A 263 -12.13 23.20 -3.34
C THR A 263 -11.77 21.73 -3.44
N LEU A 264 -12.14 20.95 -2.43
CA LEU A 264 -12.03 19.49 -2.42
C LEU A 264 -13.40 18.85 -2.49
N TRP A 265 -13.62 18.04 -3.53
CA TRP A 265 -14.76 17.15 -3.67
C TRP A 265 -14.41 15.79 -3.07
N LEU A 266 -15.28 15.27 -2.22
CA LEU A 266 -15.00 14.11 -1.36
C LEU A 266 -15.90 12.94 -1.77
N GLN A 267 -15.29 11.80 -2.09
CA GLN A 267 -16.06 10.58 -2.32
C GLN A 267 -16.51 9.97 -0.99
N LEU A 268 -17.82 9.76 -0.85
CA LEU A 268 -18.40 9.01 0.25
C LEU A 268 -18.29 7.49 0.04
N ARG A 269 -18.27 6.76 1.15
CA ARG A 269 -18.50 5.31 1.15
C ARG A 269 -19.95 5.02 0.78
N GLN A 270 -20.17 3.88 0.13
CA GLN A 270 -21.50 3.48 -0.33
C GLN A 270 -22.52 3.50 0.82
N GLY A 271 -23.69 4.10 0.57
CA GLY A 271 -24.79 4.18 1.53
C GLY A 271 -24.67 5.30 2.57
N ARG A 272 -23.67 6.19 2.45
CA ARG A 272 -23.58 7.41 3.27
C ARG A 272 -24.25 8.58 2.55
N SER A 273 -25.03 9.37 3.30
CA SER A 273 -25.63 10.61 2.79
C SER A 273 -24.68 11.81 2.93
N PRO A 274 -24.58 12.71 1.93
CA PRO A 274 -23.81 13.95 2.03
C PRO A 274 -24.20 14.83 3.21
N ARG A 275 -23.20 15.42 3.86
CA ARG A 275 -23.37 16.50 4.86
C ARG A 275 -23.08 17.88 4.28
N THR A 276 -22.29 17.95 3.22
CA THR A 276 -21.93 19.19 2.53
C THR A 276 -22.12 19.02 1.03
N PRO A 277 -22.25 20.13 0.26
CA PRO A 277 -22.33 20.07 -1.20
C PRO A 277 -21.12 19.41 -1.87
N GLN A 278 -19.97 19.41 -1.20
CA GLN A 278 -18.72 18.83 -1.71
C GLN A 278 -18.61 17.32 -1.44
N GLU A 279 -19.47 16.75 -0.61
CA GLU A 279 -19.55 15.30 -0.40
C GLU A 279 -20.45 14.68 -1.47
N LEU A 280 -19.88 13.82 -2.32
CA LEU A 280 -20.60 13.12 -3.37
C LEU A 280 -20.79 11.65 -2.99
N ASP A 281 -21.97 11.10 -3.30
CA ASP A 281 -22.19 9.65 -3.21
C ASP A 281 -21.12 8.90 -4.01
N HIS A 282 -20.82 7.67 -3.58
CA HIS A 282 -19.79 6.81 -4.16
C HIS A 282 -19.83 6.76 -5.69
N TRP A 283 -21.01 6.56 -6.27
CA TRP A 283 -21.19 6.41 -7.71
C TRP A 283 -21.23 7.74 -8.44
N ASP A 284 -21.79 8.78 -7.82
CA ASP A 284 -21.81 10.12 -8.38
C ASP A 284 -20.40 10.71 -8.49
N PHE A 285 -19.57 10.52 -7.48
CA PHE A 285 -18.16 10.90 -7.55
C PHE A 285 -17.46 10.19 -8.71
N GLY A 286 -17.61 8.86 -8.81
CA GLY A 286 -17.00 8.07 -9.88
C GLY A 286 -17.47 8.48 -11.27
N ARG A 287 -18.75 8.86 -11.41
CA ARG A 287 -19.32 9.36 -12.67
C ARG A 287 -18.75 10.73 -13.07
N ILE A 288 -18.54 11.64 -12.11
CA ILE A 288 -18.12 13.02 -12.38
C ILE A 288 -16.60 13.12 -12.52
N HIS A 289 -15.86 12.53 -11.60
CA HIS A 289 -14.41 12.71 -11.47
C HIS A 289 -13.59 11.48 -11.88
N GLY A 290 -14.26 10.35 -12.14
CA GLY A 290 -13.57 9.08 -12.33
C GLY A 290 -13.14 8.46 -11.00
N PHE A 291 -13.15 7.13 -10.94
CA PHE A 291 -12.72 6.39 -9.76
C PHE A 291 -12.44 4.93 -10.14
N SER A 292 -11.35 4.39 -9.60
CA SER A 292 -10.98 2.98 -9.75
C SER A 292 -10.05 2.56 -8.62
N TRP A 293 -10.32 1.41 -8.01
CA TRP A 293 -9.38 0.77 -7.07
C TRP A 293 -8.13 0.22 -7.78
N LEU A 294 -8.14 0.14 -9.12
CA LEU A 294 -6.99 -0.26 -9.92
C LEU A 294 -5.99 0.89 -10.10
N ASP A 295 -6.47 2.12 -9.99
CA ASP A 295 -5.69 3.32 -10.22
C ASP A 295 -5.33 4.02 -8.91
N LYS A 296 -4.10 4.52 -8.83
CA LYS A 296 -3.73 5.42 -7.73
C LYS A 296 -4.53 6.72 -7.88
N PRO A 297 -5.06 7.27 -6.78
CA PRO A 297 -5.67 8.59 -6.83
C PRO A 297 -4.61 9.62 -7.27
N VAL A 298 -5.04 10.54 -8.13
CA VAL A 298 -4.23 11.68 -8.56
C VAL A 298 -4.70 12.89 -7.78
N TRP A 299 -4.02 13.19 -6.69
CA TRP A 299 -4.33 14.33 -5.81
C TRP A 299 -3.55 15.57 -6.25
N LYS A 300 -3.66 15.97 -7.52
CA LYS A 300 -2.97 17.13 -8.09
C LYS A 300 -3.68 18.44 -7.80
#